data_AF-I3IT78-F1
#
_entry.id   AF-I3IT78-F1
#
_cell.length_a   1.000
_cell.length_b   1.000
_cell.length_c   1.000
_cell.angle_alpha   90.00
_cell.angle_beta   90.00
_cell.angle_gamma   90.00
#
_symmetry.space_group_name_H-M   'P 1'
#
loop_
_entity.id
_entity.type
_entity.pdbx_description
1 polymer ?
#
loop_
_entity_poly.entity_id
_entity_poly.type
_entity_poly.pdbx_seq_one_letter_code
_entity_poly.pdbx_strand_id
1 'polypeptide(L)'
;MSFRVSLLNLTMIVVIVCGQRRRPAKEEWNYRDGSEKVSMRGVANLTQVLDDWRFDILSQVKGLLQNDHQSLLPDYSRIQPLTEALDDLYKEFNALKAHLGDLTEKFGPLETFVDELKTERASASAAPATPVRRRLVKKTPAST
;
A
#
# COMPACT_ATOMS: atom_id res chain seq x y z
N MET A 1 -29.43 -57.08 5.20
CA MET A 1 -29.83 -55.71 4.78
C MET A 1 -29.04 -55.25 3.56
N SER A 2 -27.71 -55.40 3.56
CA SER A 2 -26.81 -55.05 2.44
C SER A 2 -27.25 -55.58 1.06
N PHE A 3 -27.64 -56.86 0.96
CA PHE A 3 -28.06 -57.44 -0.32
C PHE A 3 -29.30 -56.75 -0.93
N ARG A 4 -30.27 -56.37 -0.09
CA ARG A 4 -31.50 -55.69 -0.56
C ARG A 4 -31.21 -54.27 -1.01
N VAL A 5 -30.36 -53.53 -0.30
CA VAL A 5 -29.92 -52.19 -0.71
C VAL A 5 -29.14 -52.25 -2.01
N SER A 6 -28.24 -53.24 -2.15
CA SER A 6 -27.48 -53.46 -3.39
C SER A 6 -28.39 -53.77 -4.58
N LEU A 7 -29.44 -54.59 -4.38
CA LEU A 7 -30.41 -54.91 -5.42
C LEU A 7 -31.21 -53.67 -5.83
N LEU A 8 -31.61 -52.83 -4.87
CA LEU A 8 -32.39 -51.61 -5.12
C LEU A 8 -31.58 -50.57 -5.91
N ASN A 9 -30.30 -50.37 -5.56
CA ASN A 9 -29.38 -49.51 -6.32
C ASN A 9 -29.17 -50.03 -7.75
N LEU A 10 -29.00 -51.35 -7.93
CA LEU A 10 -28.86 -51.97 -9.25
C LEU A 10 -30.10 -51.69 -10.12
N THR A 11 -31.31 -51.85 -9.56
CA THR A 11 -32.54 -51.56 -10.30
C THR A 11 -32.68 -50.10 -10.69
N MET A 12 -32.28 -49.16 -9.82
CA MET A 12 -32.31 -47.72 -10.14
C MET A 12 -31.35 -47.35 -11.26
N ILE A 13 -30.13 -47.90 -11.26
CA ILE A 13 -29.16 -47.69 -12.33
C ILE A 13 -29.71 -48.22 -13.66
N VAL A 14 -30.30 -49.41 -13.67
CA VAL A 14 -30.90 -49.99 -14.89
C VAL A 14 -32.03 -49.11 -15.40
N VAL A 15 -32.90 -48.55 -14.54
CA VAL A 15 -33.97 -47.62 -14.97
C VAL A 15 -33.39 -46.33 -15.55
N ILE A 16 -32.33 -45.77 -14.95
CA ILE A 16 -31.66 -44.58 -15.48
C ILE A 16 -31.04 -44.88 -16.86
N VAL A 17 -30.37 -46.01 -17.00
CA VAL A 17 -29.72 -46.41 -18.26
C VAL A 17 -30.74 -46.79 -19.33
N CYS A 18 -31.78 -47.55 -18.99
CA CYS A 18 -32.87 -47.87 -19.91
C CYS A 18 -33.72 -46.64 -20.27
N GLY A 19 -33.82 -45.67 -19.36
CA GLY A 19 -34.50 -44.39 -19.58
C GLY A 19 -33.74 -43.44 -20.50
N GLN A 20 -32.44 -43.66 -20.72
CA GLN A 20 -31.66 -43.01 -21.78
C GLN A 20 -32.07 -43.61 -23.13
N ARG A 21 -33.30 -43.30 -23.57
CA ARG A 21 -33.80 -43.53 -24.92
C ARG A 21 -32.70 -43.07 -25.87
N ARG A 22 -32.14 -44.02 -26.64
CA ARG A 22 -31.02 -43.77 -27.57
C ARG A 22 -31.33 -42.50 -28.34
N ARG A 23 -30.55 -41.45 -28.10
CA ARG A 23 -30.64 -40.25 -28.94
C ARG A 23 -30.33 -40.74 -30.35
N PRO A 24 -31.21 -40.49 -31.34
CA PRO A 24 -30.91 -40.85 -32.71
C PRO A 24 -29.53 -40.28 -33.06
N ALA A 25 -28.79 -41.01 -33.89
CA ALA A 25 -27.49 -40.56 -34.40
C ALA A 25 -27.62 -39.09 -34.81
N LYS A 26 -26.66 -38.26 -34.41
CA LYS A 26 -26.66 -36.83 -34.71
C LYS A 26 -26.78 -36.66 -36.22
N GLU A 27 -27.99 -36.44 -36.72
CA GLU A 27 -28.21 -35.92 -38.05
C GLU A 27 -27.42 -34.61 -38.08
N GLU A 28 -26.37 -34.56 -38.89
CA GLU A 28 -25.55 -33.36 -39.03
C GLU A 28 -26.49 -32.23 -39.46
N TRP A 29 -26.63 -31.20 -38.61
CA TRP A 29 -27.60 -30.14 -38.85
C TRP A 29 -27.16 -29.35 -40.09
N ASN A 30 -27.87 -29.54 -41.21
CA ASN A 30 -27.64 -28.72 -42.38
C ASN A 30 -28.24 -27.32 -42.15
N TYR A 31 -27.38 -26.33 -41.89
CA TYR A 31 -27.78 -24.94 -41.67
C TYR A 31 -28.63 -24.37 -42.82
N ARG A 32 -28.42 -24.83 -44.08
CA ARG A 32 -29.23 -24.36 -45.22
C ARG A 32 -30.68 -24.84 -45.10
N ASP A 33 -30.90 -26.14 -44.90
CA ASP A 33 -32.24 -26.74 -44.79
C ASP A 33 -32.96 -26.39 -43.48
N GLY A 34 -32.19 -26.07 -42.44
CA GLY A 34 -32.72 -25.62 -41.16
C GLY A 34 -33.16 -24.14 -41.17
N SER A 35 -32.59 -23.31 -42.04
CA SER A 35 -32.79 -21.86 -42.02
C SER A 35 -34.24 -21.45 -42.28
N GLU A 36 -34.92 -22.11 -43.22
CA GLU A 36 -36.33 -21.89 -43.53
C GLU A 36 -37.29 -22.33 -42.42
N LYS A 37 -36.84 -23.25 -41.55
CA LYS A 37 -37.60 -23.74 -40.39
C LYS A 37 -37.48 -22.80 -39.19
N VAL A 38 -36.55 -21.84 -39.24
CA VAL A 38 -36.42 -20.83 -38.19
C VAL A 38 -37.58 -19.84 -38.29
N SER A 39 -38.41 -19.79 -37.26
CA SER A 39 -39.46 -18.78 -37.18
C SER A 39 -38.84 -17.40 -37.04
N MET A 40 -38.96 -16.55 -38.06
CA MET A 40 -38.51 -15.15 -38.01
C MET A 40 -39.12 -14.38 -36.84
N ARG A 41 -40.36 -14.72 -36.43
CA ARG A 41 -40.99 -14.18 -35.21
C ARG A 41 -40.26 -14.60 -33.93
N GLY A 42 -39.79 -15.85 -33.87
CA GLY A 42 -38.96 -16.34 -32.78
C GLY A 42 -37.59 -15.65 -32.74
N VAL A 43 -37.00 -15.36 -33.90
CA VAL A 43 -35.75 -14.59 -34.00
C VAL A 43 -35.95 -13.16 -33.51
N ALA A 44 -37.01 -12.46 -33.93
CA ALA A 44 -37.32 -11.11 -33.46
C ALA A 44 -37.46 -11.06 -31.93
N ASN A 45 -38.14 -12.05 -31.34
CA ASN A 45 -38.24 -12.18 -29.88
C ASN A 45 -36.87 -12.43 -29.23
N LEU A 46 -36.04 -13.33 -29.78
CA LEU A 46 -34.71 -13.59 -29.26
C LEU A 46 -33.81 -12.35 -29.34
N THR A 47 -33.84 -11.63 -30.46
CA THR A 47 -33.10 -10.36 -30.63
C THR A 47 -33.52 -9.35 -29.58
N GLN A 48 -34.81 -9.21 -29.28
CA GLN A 48 -35.31 -8.32 -28.24
C GLN A 48 -34.81 -8.74 -26.85
N VAL A 49 -34.92 -10.02 -26.49
CA VAL A 49 -34.41 -10.53 -25.20
C VAL A 49 -32.90 -10.31 -25.06
N LEU A 50 -32.14 -10.45 -26.14
CA LEU A 50 -30.71 -10.19 -26.14
C LEU A 50 -30.39 -8.69 -26.00
N ASP A 51 -31.18 -7.80 -26.60
CA ASP A 51 -30.99 -6.35 -26.47
C ASP A 51 -31.39 -5.84 -25.08
N ASP A 52 -32.48 -6.38 -24.51
CA ASP A 52 -32.89 -6.12 -23.12
C ASP A 52 -31.79 -6.57 -22.14
N TRP A 53 -31.28 -7.80 -22.31
CA TRP A 53 -30.20 -8.33 -21.47
C TRP A 53 -28.91 -7.51 -21.60
N ARG A 54 -28.56 -7.09 -22.82
CA ARG A 54 -27.44 -6.19 -23.06
C ARG A 54 -27.64 -4.86 -22.35
N PHE A 55 -28.83 -4.27 -22.43
CA PHE A 55 -29.14 -3.02 -21.77
C PHE A 55 -29.02 -3.15 -20.25
N ASP A 56 -29.55 -4.23 -19.68
CA ASP A 56 -29.45 -4.52 -18.25
C ASP A 56 -28.00 -4.67 -17.79
N ILE A 57 -27.16 -5.43 -18.52
CA ILE A 57 -25.74 -5.56 -18.20
C ILE A 57 -25.05 -4.20 -18.25
N LEU A 58 -25.25 -3.43 -19.32
CA LEU A 58 -24.59 -2.12 -19.48
C LEU A 58 -25.04 -1.13 -18.41
N SER A 59 -26.33 -1.16 -18.04
CA SER A 59 -26.89 -0.35 -16.96
C SER A 59 -26.29 -0.73 -15.61
N GLN A 60 -26.20 -2.04 -15.30
CA GLN A 60 -25.59 -2.53 -14.06
C GLN A 60 -24.11 -2.19 -13.99
N VAL A 61 -23.34 -2.43 -15.06
CA VAL A 61 -21.92 -2.10 -15.14
C VAL A 61 -21.72 -0.59 -14.96
N LYS A 62 -22.51 0.25 -15.64
CA LYS A 62 -22.48 1.70 -15.45
C LYS A 62 -22.78 2.09 -14.00
N GLY A 63 -23.79 1.48 -13.38
CA GLY A 63 -24.15 1.72 -11.99
C GLY A 63 -23.02 1.38 -11.01
N LEU A 64 -22.34 0.24 -11.21
CA LEU A 64 -21.17 -0.15 -10.44
C LEU A 64 -20.01 0.83 -10.63
N LEU A 65 -19.68 1.20 -11.87
CA LEU A 65 -18.60 2.16 -12.15
C LEU A 65 -18.86 3.56 -11.58
N GLN A 66 -20.12 4.00 -11.50
CA GLN A 66 -20.45 5.33 -10.99
C GLN A 66 -20.55 5.39 -9.47
N ASN A 67 -21.11 4.35 -8.83
CA ASN A 67 -21.47 4.42 -7.41
C ASN A 67 -20.59 3.52 -6.52
N ASP A 68 -19.99 2.48 -7.09
CA ASP A 68 -19.25 1.46 -6.35
C ASP A 68 -17.96 1.07 -7.10
N HIS A 69 -17.25 2.06 -7.64
CA HIS A 69 -16.02 1.80 -8.41
C HIS A 69 -14.95 1.09 -7.56
N GLN A 70 -15.03 1.24 -6.24
CA GLN A 70 -14.09 0.68 -5.27
C GLN A 70 -14.18 -0.85 -5.21
N SER A 71 -15.36 -1.43 -5.47
CA SER A 71 -15.53 -2.89 -5.53
C SER A 71 -14.91 -3.51 -6.79
N LEU A 72 -14.90 -2.77 -7.90
CA LEU A 72 -14.32 -3.20 -9.16
C LEU A 72 -12.80 -3.03 -9.22
N LEU A 73 -12.30 -1.95 -8.61
CA LEU A 73 -10.87 -1.65 -8.56
C LEU A 73 -10.39 -1.58 -7.10
N PRO A 74 -10.20 -2.75 -6.44
CA PRO A 74 -9.75 -2.80 -5.04
C PRO A 74 -8.44 -2.04 -4.81
N ASP A 75 -7.57 -1.98 -5.82
CA ASP A 75 -6.31 -1.27 -5.72
C ASP A 75 -6.50 0.24 -5.57
N TYR A 76 -7.59 0.83 -6.10
CA TYR A 76 -7.91 2.24 -5.87
C TYR A 76 -8.44 2.51 -4.47
N SER A 77 -9.08 1.53 -3.82
CA SER A 77 -9.53 1.66 -2.43
C SER A 77 -8.35 1.80 -1.46
N ARG A 78 -7.19 1.23 -1.83
CA ARG A 78 -5.95 1.35 -1.07
C ARG A 78 -5.22 2.67 -1.30
N ILE A 79 -5.53 3.40 -2.38
CA ILE A 79 -4.85 4.67 -2.68
C ILE A 79 -5.21 5.73 -1.64
N GLN A 80 -6.44 5.77 -1.12
CA GLN A 80 -6.82 6.78 -0.13
C GLN A 80 -6.04 6.62 1.20
N PRO A 81 -6.02 5.45 1.85
CA PRO A 81 -5.18 5.24 3.04
C PRO A 81 -3.68 5.49 2.77
N LEU A 82 -3.21 5.16 1.56
CA LEU A 82 -1.82 5.41 1.17
C LEU A 82 -1.54 6.92 1.01
N THR A 83 -2.51 7.67 0.48
CA THR A 83 -2.44 9.13 0.33
C THR A 83 -2.42 9.81 1.70
N GLU A 84 -3.26 9.35 2.62
CA GLU A 84 -3.28 9.80 4.02
C GLU A 84 -1.94 9.48 4.71
N ALA A 85 -1.41 8.27 4.54
CA ALA A 85 -0.11 7.88 5.08
C ALA A 85 1.05 8.72 4.50
N LEU A 86 0.98 9.13 3.23
CA LEU A 86 1.96 10.04 2.62
C LEU A 86 1.87 11.46 3.19
N ASP A 87 0.66 11.97 3.43
CA ASP A 87 0.45 13.27 4.06
C ASP A 87 1.00 13.29 5.50
N ASP A 88 0.76 12.22 6.26
CA ASP A 88 1.28 12.08 7.61
C ASP A 88 2.80 11.93 7.64
N LEU A 89 3.39 11.15 6.72
CA LEU A 89 4.85 11.06 6.56
C LEU A 89 5.46 12.43 6.25
N TYR A 90 4.80 13.25 5.43
CA TYR A 90 5.26 14.59 5.11
C TYR A 90 5.21 15.52 6.35
N LYS A 91 4.17 15.42 7.18
CA LYS A 91 4.09 16.16 8.46
C LYS A 91 5.20 15.74 9.42
N GLU A 92 5.42 14.45 9.60
CA GLU A 92 6.48 13.92 10.46
C GLU A 92 7.87 14.35 9.99
N PHE A 93 8.11 14.32 8.68
CA PHE A 93 9.35 14.80 8.09
C PHE A 93 9.58 16.29 8.37
N ASN A 94 8.55 17.12 8.21
CA ASN A 94 8.66 18.55 8.51
C ASN A 94 8.85 18.82 10.01
N ALA A 95 8.20 18.04 10.88
CA ALA A 95 8.42 18.12 12.33
C ALA A 95 9.87 17.74 12.69
N LEU A 96 10.39 16.65 12.11
CA LEU A 96 11.77 16.24 12.29
C LEU A 96 12.74 17.32 11.79
N LYS A 97 12.47 17.92 10.63
CA LYS A 97 13.26 19.03 10.07
C LYS A 97 13.26 20.23 11.02
N ALA A 98 12.12 20.58 11.61
CA ALA A 98 12.04 21.65 12.61
C ALA A 98 12.87 21.33 13.86
N HIS A 99 12.75 20.11 14.39
CA HIS A 99 13.56 19.65 15.52
C HIS A 99 15.07 19.69 15.26
N LEU A 100 15.50 19.35 14.04
CA LEU A 100 16.90 19.48 13.64
C LEU A 100 17.32 20.95 13.55
N GLY A 101 16.46 21.82 13.04
CA GLY A 101 16.69 23.28 13.05
C GLY A 101 16.90 23.82 14.47
N ASP A 102 15.98 23.51 15.38
CA ASP A 102 16.07 23.90 16.80
C ASP A 102 17.35 23.35 17.46
N LEU A 103 17.74 22.12 17.11
CA LEU A 103 18.94 21.51 17.65
C LEU A 103 20.22 22.19 17.12
N THR A 104 20.26 22.52 15.83
CA THR A 104 21.35 23.30 15.22
C THR A 104 21.48 24.68 15.87
N GLU A 105 20.35 25.36 16.15
CA GLU A 105 20.37 26.64 16.87
C GLU A 105 20.93 26.51 18.29
N LYS A 106 20.66 25.40 18.99
CA LYS A 106 21.23 25.12 20.32
C LYS A 106 22.73 24.83 20.29
N PHE A 107 23.25 24.32 19.17
CA PHE A 107 24.69 24.08 19.02
C PHE A 107 25.49 25.38 18.85
N GLY A 108 24.92 26.44 18.28
CA GLY A 108 25.61 27.73 18.13
C GLY A 108 26.14 28.31 19.45
N PRO A 109 25.30 28.47 20.50
CA PRO A 109 25.76 28.93 21.81
C PRO A 109 26.78 27.99 22.47
N LEU A 110 26.63 26.67 22.26
CA LEU A 110 27.60 25.70 22.79
C LEU A 110 28.96 25.83 22.12
N GLU A 111 29.01 26.06 20.80
CA GLU A 111 30.25 26.36 20.08
C GLU A 111 30.90 27.63 20.65
N THR A 112 30.14 28.70 20.87
CA THR A 112 30.68 29.94 21.46
C THR A 112 31.20 29.74 22.89
N PHE A 113 30.49 28.96 23.72
CA PHE A 113 30.92 28.67 25.09
C PHE A 113 32.23 27.85 25.10
N VAL A 114 32.36 26.89 24.19
CA VAL A 114 33.61 26.11 24.04
C VAL A 114 34.77 27.00 23.59
N ASP A 115 34.53 27.94 22.67
CA ASP A 115 35.54 28.90 22.21
C ASP A 115 35.96 29.88 23.31
N GLU A 116 35.02 30.36 24.13
CA GLU A 116 35.29 31.19 25.30
C GLU A 116 36.14 30.45 26.33
N LEU A 117 35.77 29.21 26.69
CA LEU A 117 36.56 28.38 27.60
C LEU A 117 37.97 28.08 27.08
N LYS A 118 38.11 27.86 25.78
CA LYS A 118 39.41 27.64 25.14
C LYS A 118 40.28 28.90 25.20
N THR A 119 39.68 30.07 24.99
CA THR A 119 40.34 31.37 25.08
C THR A 119 40.75 31.69 26.51
N GLU A 120 39.88 31.45 27.48
CA GLU A 120 40.17 31.62 28.91
C GLU A 120 41.34 30.72 29.34
N ARG A 121 41.30 29.43 28.95
CA ARG A 121 42.38 28.49 29.22
C ARG A 121 43.71 28.91 28.58
N ALA A 122 43.68 29.43 27.35
CA ALA A 122 44.88 29.95 26.70
C ALA A 122 45.43 31.18 27.45
N SER A 123 44.57 32.11 27.85
CA SER A 123 44.95 33.31 28.61
C SER A 123 45.52 32.98 30.00
N ALA A 124 44.94 32.02 30.70
CA ALA A 124 45.45 31.54 31.99
C ALA A 124 46.83 30.90 31.86
N SER A 125 47.10 30.21 30.74
CA SER A 125 48.44 29.65 30.45
C SER A 125 49.47 30.71 30.05
N ALA A 126 49.02 31.86 29.55
CA ALA A 126 49.87 32.98 29.13
C ALA A 126 50.16 33.99 30.26
N ALA A 127 49.53 33.85 31.43
CA ALA A 127 49.84 34.69 32.59
C ALA A 127 51.33 34.55 32.94
N PRO A 128 52.12 35.64 32.93
CA PRO A 128 53.56 35.56 32.95
C PRO A 128 54.01 34.99 34.29
N ALA A 129 54.82 33.93 34.24
CA ALA A 129 55.64 33.50 35.36
C ALA A 129 56.47 34.71 35.80
N THR A 130 56.02 35.40 36.85
CA THR A 130 56.79 36.45 37.51
C THR A 130 58.17 35.88 37.82
N PRO A 131 59.27 36.42 37.23
CA PRO A 131 60.59 35.95 37.58
C PRO A 131 60.81 36.35 39.03
N VAL A 132 60.97 35.34 39.90
CA VAL A 132 61.32 35.50 41.31
C VAL A 132 62.61 36.32 41.36
N ARG A 133 62.46 37.63 41.55
CA ARG A 133 63.58 38.57 41.69
C ARG A 133 64.27 38.26 43.01
N ARG A 134 65.28 37.38 42.94
CA ARG A 134 66.21 37.11 44.05
C ARG A 134 66.69 38.46 44.58
N ARG A 135 66.22 38.83 45.78
CA ARG A 135 66.69 39.98 46.54
C ARG A 135 68.19 39.78 46.79
N LEU A 136 69.01 40.55 46.08
CA LEU A 136 70.43 40.71 46.38
C LEU A 136 70.52 41.38 47.75
N VAL A 137 70.97 40.61 48.74
CA VAL A 137 71.17 41.03 50.12
C VAL A 137 72.15 42.20 50.14
N LYS A 138 71.68 43.34 50.63
CA LYS A 138 72.45 44.57 50.81
C LYS A 138 73.51 44.32 51.89
N LYS A 139 74.77 44.17 51.48
CA LYS A 139 75.92 44.11 52.40
C LYS A 139 76.23 45.54 52.86
N THR A 140 75.95 45.79 54.13
CA THR A 140 76.26 47.02 54.87
C THR A 140 77.77 47.30 54.84
N PRO A 141 78.24 48.48 54.42
CA PRO A 141 79.58 48.93 54.76
C PRO A 141 79.54 49.48 56.19
N ALA A 142 80.07 48.69 57.11
CA ALA A 142 80.58 49.19 58.38
C ALA A 142 81.96 49.80 58.13
N SER A 143 82.17 51.03 58.58
CA SER A 143 83.39 51.44 59.31
C SER A 143 83.27 52.92 59.65
N THR A 144 83.15 53.13 60.96
CA THR A 144 83.88 54.08 61.81
C THR A 144 83.99 55.54 61.35
#